data_AF-A0A257LTV9-F1
#
_entry.id   AF-A0A257LTV9-F1
#
_cell.length_a   1.000
_cell.length_b   1.000
_cell.length_c   1.000
_cell.angle_alpha   90.00
_cell.angle_beta   90.00
_cell.angle_gamma   90.00
#
_symmetry.space_group_name_H-M   'P 1'
#
loop_
_entity.id
_entity.type
_entity.pdbx_description
1 polymer ?
#
loop_
_entity_poly.entity_id
_entity_poly.type
_entity_poly.pdbx_seq_one_letter_code
_entity_poly.pdbx_strand_id
1 'polypeptide(L)'
;MRKNIPLIAVVGNEASAKEATDIIPNINTIVVKKMNENNWISVLPPNFAHDLIFKGISEALNNLPNVMPFKVKKACKIWVQSEKRRLFNRN
;
A
#
# COMPACT_ATOMS: atom_id res chain seq x y z
N MET A 1 -24.12 9.83 3.81
CA MET A 1 -23.57 8.73 4.65
C MET A 1 -22.07 8.64 4.43
N ARG A 2 -21.25 8.66 5.48
CA ARG A 2 -19.82 8.31 5.34
C ARG A 2 -19.72 6.79 5.28
N LYS A 3 -19.16 6.24 4.21
CA LYS A 3 -18.97 4.80 4.08
C LYS A 3 -17.94 4.34 5.12
N ASN A 4 -18.36 3.48 6.03
CA ASN A 4 -17.54 2.96 7.13
C ASN A 4 -16.92 1.62 6.67
N ILE A 5 -16.07 1.67 5.65
CA ILE A 5 -15.51 0.49 4.98
C ILE A 5 -14.06 0.31 5.41
N PRO A 6 -13.67 -0.85 5.98
CA PRO A 6 -12.28 -1.12 6.34
C PRO A 6 -11.45 -1.45 5.10
N LEU A 7 -10.21 -0.94 5.06
CA LEU A 7 -9.20 -1.42 4.14
C LEU A 7 -8.49 -2.60 4.80
N ILE A 8 -8.75 -3.81 4.31
CA ILE A 8 -8.31 -5.05 4.98
C ILE A 8 -6.94 -5.53 4.52
N ALA A 9 -6.56 -5.18 3.30
CA ALA A 9 -5.29 -5.60 2.72
C ALA A 9 -4.71 -4.55 1.78
N VAL A 10 -3.38 -4.46 1.74
CA VAL A 10 -2.62 -3.70 0.74
C VAL A 10 -1.60 -4.64 0.09
N VAL A 11 -1.67 -4.75 -1.24
CA VAL A 11 -0.72 -5.52 -2.06
C VAL A 11 0.19 -4.55 -2.79
N GLY A 12 1.51 -4.72 -2.71
CA GLY A 12 2.41 -3.78 -3.35
C GLY A 12 3.89 -4.08 -3.16
N ASN A 13 4.69 -3.01 -3.19
CA ASN A 13 6.10 -3.10 -2.83
C ASN A 13 6.29 -2.98 -1.32
N GLU A 14 7.50 -3.26 -0.86
CA GLU A 14 7.87 -3.14 0.57
C GLU A 14 7.59 -1.74 1.14
N ALA A 15 7.84 -0.67 0.37
CA ALA A 15 7.59 0.70 0.81
C ALA A 15 6.10 0.99 1.06
N SER A 16 5.21 0.61 0.13
CA SER A 16 3.77 0.77 0.27
C SER A 16 3.20 -0.11 1.37
N ALA A 17 3.72 -1.33 1.54
CA ALA A 17 3.34 -2.19 2.66
C ALA A 17 3.72 -1.55 4.01
N LYS A 18 4.93 -1.00 4.11
CA LYS A 18 5.37 -0.29 5.31
C LYS A 18 4.47 0.91 5.60
N GLU A 19 4.22 1.76 4.60
CA GLU A 19 3.35 2.94 4.73
C GLU A 19 1.95 2.56 5.22
N ALA A 20 1.34 1.53 4.63
CA ALA A 20 0.04 1.04 5.05
C ALA A 20 0.03 0.56 6.51
N THR A 21 1.08 -0.17 6.92
CA THR A 21 1.20 -0.72 8.28
C THR A 21 1.45 0.38 9.32
N ASP A 22 2.20 1.41 8.96
CA ASP A 22 2.46 2.57 9.83
C ASP A 22 1.19 3.42 10.06
N ILE A 23 0.24 3.42 9.12
CA ILE A 23 -0.96 4.28 9.14
C ILE A 23 -2.20 3.53 9.65
N ILE A 24 -2.39 2.27 9.24
CA ILE A 24 -3.62 1.50 9.50
C ILE A 24 -3.28 0.32 10.41
N PRO A 25 -3.68 0.37 11.70
CA PRO A 25 -3.46 -0.73 12.63
C PRO A 25 -4.12 -2.02 12.15
N ASN A 26 -3.43 -3.15 12.38
CA ASN A 26 -3.91 -4.50 12.08
C ASN A 26 -4.19 -4.81 10.60
N ILE A 27 -3.80 -3.94 9.67
CA ILE A 27 -3.94 -4.22 8.24
C ILE A 27 -3.03 -5.36 7.80
N ASN A 28 -3.52 -6.24 6.93
CA ASN A 28 -2.67 -7.22 6.27
C ASN A 28 -1.92 -6.56 5.10
N THR A 29 -0.61 -6.75 5.00
CA THR A 29 0.18 -6.25 3.87
C THR A 29 0.88 -7.40 3.15
N ILE A 30 0.87 -7.34 1.81
CA ILE A 30 1.36 -8.40 0.95
C ILE A 30 2.40 -7.80 0.00
N VAL A 31 3.67 -8.16 0.21
CA VAL A 31 4.80 -7.64 -0.56
C VAL A 31 5.10 -8.59 -1.71
N VAL A 32 4.91 -8.12 -2.94
CA VAL A 32 5.21 -8.90 -4.17
C VAL A 32 6.45 -8.41 -4.91
N LYS A 33 6.99 -7.26 -4.50
CA LYS A 33 8.22 -6.69 -5.06
C LYS A 33 8.97 -5.85 -4.03
N LYS A 34 10.29 -5.78 -4.16
CA LYS A 34 11.18 -5.03 -3.27
C LYS A 34 12.19 -4.22 -4.07
N MET A 35 12.48 -3.01 -3.60
CA MET A 35 13.59 -2.22 -4.11
C MET A 35 14.84 -2.61 -3.32
N ASN A 36 15.91 -2.95 -4.04
CA ASN A 36 17.20 -3.26 -3.47
C ASN A 36 18.04 -1.98 -3.30
N GLU A 37 19.13 -2.07 -2.55
CA GLU A 37 20.03 -0.94 -2.24
C GLU A 37 20.63 -0.26 -3.49
N ASN A 38 20.78 -1.01 -4.57
CA ASN A 38 21.30 -0.53 -5.85
C ASN A 38 20.19 -0.01 -6.80
N ASN A 39 19.00 0.30 -6.29
CA ASN A 39 17.82 0.73 -7.05
C ASN A 39 17.25 -0.30 -8.05
N TRP A 40 17.70 -1.55 -7.99
CA TRP A 40 17.05 -2.64 -8.74
C TRP A 40 15.79 -3.11 -8.04
N ILE A 41 14.84 -3.63 -8.82
CA ILE A 41 13.58 -4.18 -8.29
C ILE A 41 13.63 -5.69 -8.38
N SER A 42 13.52 -6.36 -7.24
CA SER A 42 13.27 -7.79 -7.14
C SER A 42 11.76 -8.01 -7.18
N VAL A 43 11.26 -8.84 -8.09
CA VAL A 43 9.83 -9.14 -8.25
C VAL A 43 9.61 -10.64 -8.13
N LEU A 44 8.55 -11.05 -7.44
CA LEU A 44 8.16 -12.46 -7.40
C LEU A 44 7.66 -12.92 -8.79
N PRO A 45 7.96 -14.15 -9.22
CA PRO A 45 7.37 -14.68 -10.44
C PRO A 45 5.82 -14.73 -10.32
N PRO A 46 5.07 -14.59 -11.42
CA PRO A 46 3.61 -14.39 -11.37
C PRO A 46 2.83 -15.46 -10.61
N ASN A 47 3.22 -16.73 -10.73
CA ASN A 47 2.60 -17.84 -10.01
C ASN A 47 2.80 -17.72 -8.49
N PHE A 48 4.02 -17.41 -8.05
CA PHE A 48 4.30 -17.20 -6.63
C PHE A 48 3.61 -15.94 -6.08
N ALA A 49 3.56 -14.86 -6.86
CA ALA A 49 2.84 -13.66 -6.48
C ALA A 49 1.34 -13.94 -6.32
N HIS A 50 0.74 -14.68 -7.24
CA HIS A 50 -0.67 -15.08 -7.18
C HIS A 50 -0.97 -15.86 -5.90
N ASP A 51 -0.19 -16.89 -5.59
CA ASP A 51 -0.41 -17.74 -4.43
C ASP A 51 -0.23 -16.97 -3.12
N LEU A 52 0.77 -16.09 -3.07
CA LEU A 52 1.02 -15.21 -1.93
C LEU A 52 -0.14 -14.22 -1.72
N ILE A 53 -0.64 -13.62 -2.80
CA ILE A 53 -1.80 -12.72 -2.74
C ILE A 53 -3.02 -13.48 -2.25
N PHE A 54 -3.32 -14.65 -2.83
CA PHE A 54 -4.48 -15.43 -2.46
C PHE A 54 -4.47 -15.81 -0.98
N LYS A 55 -3.32 -16.28 -0.48
CA LYS A 55 -3.12 -16.58 0.94
C LYS A 55 -3.30 -15.33 1.81
N GLY A 56 -2.63 -14.23 1.47
CA GLY A 56 -2.69 -13.00 2.27
C GLY A 56 -4.09 -12.39 2.31
N ILE A 57 -4.86 -12.48 1.22
CA ILE A 57 -6.26 -12.04 1.20
C ILE A 57 -7.13 -12.95 2.08
N SER A 58 -6.90 -14.26 2.07
CA SER A 58 -7.60 -15.19 2.96
C SER A 58 -7.35 -14.88 4.44
N GLU A 59 -6.10 -14.58 4.79
CA GLU A 59 -5.72 -14.14 6.14
C GLU A 59 -6.38 -12.78 6.50
N ALA A 60 -6.41 -11.84 5.57
CA ALA A 60 -7.06 -10.54 5.76
C ALA A 60 -8.57 -10.66 6.02
N LEU A 61 -9.24 -11.58 5.31
CA LEU A 61 -10.66 -11.87 5.52
C LEU A 61 -10.92 -12.47 6.91
N ASN A 62 -10.05 -13.38 7.37
CA ASN A 62 -10.15 -13.94 8.72
C ASN A 62 -9.89 -12.89 9.81
N ASN A 63 -9.08 -11.88 9.51
CA ASN A 63 -8.76 -10.77 10.41
C ASN A 63 -9.73 -9.57 10.31
N LEU A 64 -10.74 -9.64 9.43
CA LEU A 64 -11.70 -8.55 9.17
C LEU A 64 -12.28 -7.90 10.44
N PRO A 65 -12.67 -8.63 11.50
CA PRO A 65 -13.23 -8.03 12.72
C PRO A 65 -12.25 -7.10 13.46
N ASN A 66 -10.94 -7.25 13.24
CA ASN A 66 -9.89 -6.51 13.94
C ASN A 66 -9.41 -5.27 13.17
N VAL A 67 -9.92 -5.05 11.95
CA VAL A 67 -9.53 -3.92 11.11
C VAL A 67 -10.63 -2.85 11.11
N MET A 68 -10.32 -1.71 11.71
CA MET A 68 -11.23 -0.57 11.78
C MET A 68 -11.11 0.31 10.51
N PRO A 69 -12.21 0.87 9.99
CA PRO A 69 -12.15 1.86 8.92
C PRO A 69 -11.26 3.05 9.30
N PHE A 70 -10.28 3.36 8.45
CA PHE A 70 -9.46 4.55 8.60
C PHE A 70 -10.32 5.80 8.41
N LYS A 71 -10.26 6.72 9.39
CA LYS A 71 -11.08 7.94 9.41
C LYS A 71 -10.20 9.18 9.42
N VAL A 72 -10.29 9.95 8.35
CA VAL A 72 -9.73 11.31 8.32
C VAL A 72 -10.59 12.23 9.19
N LYS A 73 -9.95 13.05 10.03
CA LYS A 73 -10.64 14.05 10.86
C LYS A 73 -11.44 15.01 9.97
N LYS A 74 -12.64 15.40 10.43
CA LYS A 74 -13.50 16.35 9.71
C LYS A 74 -12.79 17.72 9.69
N ALA A 75 -12.76 18.36 8.52
CA ALA A 75 -11.89 19.50 8.18
C ALA A 75 -10.39 19.15 8.25
N CYS A 76 -9.82 18.74 7.11
CA CYS A 76 -8.39 18.54 6.95
C CYS A 76 -7.80 19.64 6.07
N LYS A 77 -6.57 20.07 6.38
CA LYS A 77 -5.76 20.89 5.48
C LYS A 77 -4.99 19.95 4.55
N ILE A 78 -5.10 20.16 3.25
CA ILE A 78 -4.35 19.42 2.25
C ILE A 78 -3.21 20.34 1.80
N TRP A 79 -1.98 19.86 1.93
CA TRP A 79 -0.79 20.53 1.42
C TRP A 79 -0.28 19.75 0.22
N VAL A 80 -0.03 20.44 -0.89
CA VAL A 80 0.54 19.85 -2.10
C VAL A 80 1.85 20.55 -2.37
N GLN A 81 2.93 19.79 -2.42
CA GLN A 81 4.24 20.27 -2.84
C GLN A 81 4.59 19.60 -4.18
N SER A 82 4.95 20.41 -5.17
CA SER A 82 5.39 19.94 -6.48
C SER A 82 6.79 20.46 -6.76
N GLU A 83 7.68 19.59 -7.24
CA GLU A 83 8.96 20.02 -7.80
C GLU A 83 8.77 20.46 -9.26
N LYS A 84 9.45 21.54 -9.67
CA LYS A 84 9.48 21.97 -11.07
C LYS A 84 10.28 20.94 -11.88
N ARG A 85 9.62 20.05 -12.61
CA ARG A 85 10.30 19.26 -13.64
C ARG A 85 10.80 20.19 -14.75
N ARG A 86 12.13 20.31 -14.93
CA ARG A 86 12.72 20.81 -16.18
C ARG A 86 12.37 19.81 -17.28
N LEU A 87 11.29 20.08 -18.01
CA LEU A 87 11.06 19.43 -19.29
C LEU A 87 12.20 19.85 -20.22
N PHE A 88 12.87 18.86 -20.79
CA PHE A 88 14.08 18.95 -21.61
C PHE A 88 14.09 20.14 -22.60
N ASN A 89 15.09 21.01 -22.50
CA ASN A 89 15.61 21.69 -23.67
C ASN A 89 16.30 20.63 -24.54
N ARG A 90 15.61 20.16 -25.58
CA ARG A 90 16.24 19.54 -26.74
C ARG A 90 16.54 20.65 -27.73
N ASN A 91 17.81 21.01 -27.85
CA ASN A 91 18.45 21.51 -29.07
C ASN A 91 19.83 20.86 -29.13
#